data_AF-H3R9R6-F1
#
_entry.id   AF-H3R9R6-F1
#
_cell.length_a   1.000
_cell.length_b   1.000
_cell.length_c   1.000
_cell.angle_alpha   90.00
_cell.angle_beta   90.00
_cell.angle_gamma   90.00
#
_symmetry.space_group_name_H-M   'P 1'
#
loop_
_entity.id
_entity.type
_entity.pdbx_description
1 polymer ?
#
loop_
_entity_poly.entity_id
_entity_poly.type
_entity_poly.pdbx_seq_one_letter_code
_entity_poly.pdbx_strand_id
1 'polypeptide(L)' 'MVKPPRAMVTPGGMPPSPAAYAGRSGGLPPEALLRHATEYGAWCQANAAKLKALEAFFWPEDK' A
#
# COMPACT_ATOMS: atom_id res chain seq x y z
N MET A 1 -7.41 13.47 -25.23
CA MET A 1 -7.04 13.26 -23.82
C MET A 1 -5.65 12.65 -23.80
N VAL A 2 -4.65 13.33 -23.24
CA VAL A 2 -3.27 12.82 -23.20
C VAL A 2 -3.18 11.82 -22.05
N LYS A 3 -2.89 10.54 -22.35
CA LYS A 3 -2.67 9.51 -21.32
C LYS A 3 -1.45 9.96 -20.48
N PRO A 4 -1.54 10.05 -19.13
CA PRO A 4 -0.37 10.41 -18.34
C PRO A 4 0.76 9.40 -18.58
N PRO A 5 2.03 9.80 -18.56
CA PRO A 5 3.14 8.85 -18.64
C PRO A 5 3.08 7.84 -17.50
N ARG A 6 3.37 6.54 -17.75
CA ARG A 6 3.47 5.51 -16.68
C ARG A 6 4.49 5.92 -15.59
N ALA A 7 5.44 6.78 -15.94
CA ALA A 7 6.44 7.35 -15.04
C ALA A 7 5.89 8.34 -14.00
N MET A 8 4.63 8.78 -14.08
CA MET A 8 4.05 9.68 -13.07
C MET A 8 3.73 9.00 -11.73
N VAL A 9 3.89 7.68 -11.64
CA VAL A 9 3.88 6.96 -10.36
C VAL A 9 5.32 6.88 -9.86
N THR A 10 5.76 7.89 -9.12
CA THR A 10 7.00 7.80 -8.35
C THR A 10 6.71 6.91 -7.13
N PRO A 11 7.38 5.75 -6.97
CA PRO A 11 7.27 4.99 -5.73
C PRO A 11 7.69 5.89 -4.57
N GLY A 12 6.85 5.98 -3.53
CA GLY A 12 7.27 6.60 -2.28
C GLY A 12 8.53 5.90 -1.74
N GLY A 13 9.34 6.61 -0.97
CA GLY A 13 10.50 6.01 -0.32
C GLY A 13 10.10 4.76 0.47
N MET A 14 10.91 3.71 0.38
CA MET A 14 10.66 2.47 1.11
C MET A 14 10.58 2.81 2.61
N PRO A 15 9.54 2.35 3.34
CA PRO A 15 9.47 2.58 4.77
C PRO A 15 10.72 1.98 5.45
N PRO A 16 11.16 2.55 6.58
CA PRO A 16 12.29 2.00 7.31
C PRO A 16 12.01 0.55 7.74
N SER A 17 13.07 -0.23 7.90
CA SER A 17 13.00 -1.62 8.39
C SER A 17 12.10 -1.72 9.62
N PRO A 18 11.24 -2.76 9.76
CA PRO A 18 10.40 -2.97 10.94
C PRO A 18 11.15 -2.86 12.28
N ALA A 19 12.44 -3.22 12.29
CA ALA A 19 13.32 -3.08 13.46
C ALA A 19 13.44 -1.62 13.98
N ALA A 20 13.25 -0.62 13.12
CA ALA A 20 13.25 0.79 13.50
C ALA A 20 12.08 1.16 14.44
N TYR A 21 11.01 0.36 14.46
CA TYR A 21 9.84 0.56 15.32
C TYR A 21 9.89 -0.30 16.60
N ALA A 22 10.79 -1.28 16.68
CA ALA A 22 10.84 -2.26 17.77
C ALA A 22 11.35 -1.70 19.12
N GLY A 23 11.90 -0.48 19.14
CA GLY A 23 12.56 0.11 20.31
C GLY A 23 11.70 0.94 21.27
N ARG A 24 10.39 1.13 21.01
CA ARG A 24 9.52 1.84 21.95
C ARG A 24 8.90 0.85 22.92
N SER A 25 9.34 0.90 24.18
CA SER A 25 8.80 0.12 25.30
C SER A 25 7.27 0.28 25.37
N GLY A 26 6.54 -0.80 25.06
CA GLY A 26 5.08 -0.84 24.99
C GLY A 26 4.58 -1.39 23.66
N GLY A 27 4.90 -2.66 23.36
CA GLY A 27 4.30 -3.36 22.21
C GLY A 27 2.79 -3.49 22.37
N LEU A 28 2.09 -3.62 21.24
CA LEU A 28 0.65 -3.91 21.26
C LEU A 28 0.40 -5.27 21.95
N PRO A 29 -0.67 -5.41 22.74
CA PRO A 29 -1.07 -6.72 23.25
C PRO A 29 -1.37 -7.68 22.06
N PRO A 30 -1.25 -9.01 22.25
CA PRO A 30 -1.35 -9.99 21.15
C PRO A 30 -2.60 -9.83 20.28
N GLU A 31 -3.75 -9.56 20.88
CA GLU A 31 -5.01 -9.33 20.17
C GLU A 31 -4.94 -8.07 19.29
N ALA A 32 -4.29 -7.01 19.77
CA ALA A 32 -4.10 -5.79 19.01
C ALA A 32 -3.07 -5.96 17.89
N LEU A 33 -2.05 -6.81 18.06
CA LEU A 33 -1.12 -7.18 16.99
C LEU A 33 -1.82 -7.96 15.87
N LEU A 34 -2.65 -8.95 16.22
CA LEU A 34 -3.41 -9.73 15.24
C LEU A 34 -4.42 -8.87 14.49
N ARG A 35 -5.13 -7.98 15.20
CA ARG A 35 -6.03 -7.01 14.58
C ARG A 35 -5.25 -6.07 13.65
N HIS A 36 -4.12 -5.52 14.08
CA HIS A 36 -3.29 -4.65 13.25
C HIS A 36 -2.82 -5.34 11.97
N ALA A 37 -2.35 -6.58 12.06
CA ALA A 37 -1.93 -7.36 10.89
C ALA A 37 -3.09 -7.58 9.90
N THR A 38 -4.29 -7.84 10.42
CA THR A 38 -5.50 -8.04 9.61
C THR A 38 -5.94 -6.75 8.92
N GLU A 39 -5.98 -5.64 9.67
CA GLU A 39 -6.31 -4.30 9.17
C GLU A 39 -5.31 -3.84 8.10
N TYR A 40 -4.01 -4.09 8.34
CA TYR A 40 -2.96 -3.79 7.38
C TYR A 40 -3.11 -4.61 6.09
N GLY A 41 -3.41 -5.92 6.20
CA GLY A 41 -3.69 -6.77 5.04
C GLY A 41 -4.88 -6.28 4.21
N ALA A 42 -5.98 -5.90 4.88
CA ALA A 42 -7.15 -5.33 4.23
C ALA A 42 -6.83 -3.99 3.53
N TRP A 43 -6.03 -3.14 4.17
CA TRP A 43 -5.57 -1.88 3.59
C TRP A 43 -4.72 -2.13 2.33
N CYS A 44 -3.80 -3.09 2.35
CA CYS A 44 -3.00 -3.45 1.17
C CYS A 44 -3.89 -3.91 0.01
N GLN A 45 -4.88 -4.78 0.26
CA GLN A 45 -5.80 -5.26 -0.76
C GLN A 45 -6.65 -4.12 -1.37
N ALA A 46 -7.15 -3.20 -0.54
CA ALA A 46 -7.90 -2.04 -0.99
C ALA A 46 -7.05 -1.10 -1.87
N ASN A 47 -5.78 -0.88 -1.53
CA ASN A 47 -4.87 -0.08 -2.34
C ASN A 47 -4.52 -0.76 -3.66
N ALA A 48 -4.31 -2.08 -3.67
CA ALA A 48 -4.09 -2.84 -4.90
C ALA A 48 -5.29 -2.72 -5.86
N ALA A 49 -6.52 -2.78 -5.34
CA ALA A 49 -7.73 -2.57 -6.14
C ALA A 49 -7.81 -1.14 -6.73
N LYS A 50 -7.47 -0.11 -5.94
CA LYS A 50 -7.40 1.28 -6.42
C LYS A 50 -6.36 1.47 -7.52
N LEU A 51 -5.17 0.89 -7.34
CA LEU A 51 -4.10 0.94 -8.35
C LEU A 51 -4.55 0.27 -9.66
N LYS A 52 -5.20 -0.90 -9.60
CA LYS A 52 -5.80 -1.55 -10.78
C LYS A 52 -6.87 -0.69 -11.46
N ALA A 53 -7.73 -0.03 -10.69
CA ALA A 53 -8.75 0.86 -11.25
C ALA A 53 -8.12 2.08 -11.95
N LEU A 54 -7.09 2.68 -11.35
CA LEU A 54 -6.33 3.77 -11.97
C LEU A 54 -5.62 3.30 -13.24
N GLU A 55 -5.02 2.11 -13.23
CA GLU A 55 -4.39 1.51 -14.41
C GLU A 55 -5.41 1.34 -15.55
N ALA A 56 -6.56 0.72 -15.30
CA ALA A 56 -7.62 0.54 -16.28
C ALA A 56 -8.20 1.87 -16.80
N PHE A 57 -8.28 2.89 -15.95
CA PHE A 57 -8.79 4.22 -16.33
C PHE A 57 -7.84 4.97 -17.27
N PHE A 58 -6.53 4.96 -16.97
CA PHE A 58 -5.53 5.72 -17.73
C PHE A 58 -4.96 4.94 -18.91
N TRP A 59 -4.87 3.61 -18.79
CA TRP A 59 -4.39 2.68 -19.79
C TRP A 59 -5.38 1.52 -19.93
N PRO A 60 -6.60 1.77 -20.44
CA PRO A 60 -7.47 0.68 -20.83
C PRO A 60 -6.70 -0.21 -21.81
N GLU A 61 -6.75 -1.53 -21.61
CA GLU A 61 -6.24 -2.46 -22.62
C GLU A 61 -7.08 -2.28 -23.88
N ASP A 62 -6.51 -1.55 -24.85
CA ASP A 62 -7.03 -1.50 -26.21
C ASP A 62 -6.84 -2.91 -26.81
N LYS A 63 -7.93 -3.48 -27.35
CA LYS A 63 -7.96 -4.79 -28.05
C LYS A 63 -6.86 -4.94 -29.10
#